data_AF-A0A7W1HCV2-F1
#
_entry.id   AF-A0A7W1HCV2-F1
#
_cell.length_a   1.000
_cell.length_b   1.000
_cell.length_c   1.000
_cell.angle_alpha   90.00
_cell.angle_beta   90.00
_cell.angle_gamma   90.00
#
_symmetry.space_group_name_H-M   'P 1'
#
loop_
_entity.id
_entity.type
_entity.pdbx_description
1 polymer ?
#
loop_
_entity_poly.entity_id
_entity_poly.type
_entity_poly.pdbx_seq_one_letter_code
_entity_poly.pdbx_strand_id
1 'polypeptide(L)'
;YRAEQQLRLTSQALDIQSESAFTANSGILLQGNVTVSGVNSDMSGVAVAPSDTTHTGKCNENKPAIRLTDTNENVNVNGSVNLAGNAAYASSSPKYVVKDPSVVWHTPEEVLGLPSGALDSYKQNGTQYEANQPDTLSGIIYVTDDFGSTGYGSGNIQGTGILIVHNPNYDPRDWDPSDPQYSTSGAQAHRSDPATYGPANIGNINGGTFKGIIIADKINKINGNLKIYGSVMSMTEIDVNIVGAGTAVIKYSCTAVQTVSNNIVAPKRLAWVAQ
;
A
#
# COMPACT_ATOMS: atom_id res chain seq x y z
N TYR A 1 8.80 51.87 11.69
CA TYR A 1 9.19 50.46 11.75
C TYR A 1 8.46 49.71 10.65
N ARG A 2 9.17 49.20 9.63
CA ARG A 2 8.62 48.23 8.69
C ARG A 2 9.12 46.87 9.15
N ALA A 3 8.20 46.01 9.59
CA ALA A 3 8.54 44.62 9.89
C ALA A 3 8.68 43.88 8.55
N GLU A 4 9.88 43.38 8.26
CA GLU A 4 10.07 42.41 7.18
C GLU A 4 9.65 41.04 7.69
N GLN A 5 8.60 40.48 7.08
CA GLN A 5 8.19 39.10 7.33
C GLN A 5 8.89 38.21 6.31
N GLN A 6 9.77 37.31 6.77
CA GLN A 6 10.40 36.31 5.91
C GLN A 6 9.56 35.03 5.89
N LEU A 7 9.05 34.68 4.71
CA LEU A 7 8.37 33.41 4.45
C LEU A 7 9.42 32.32 4.22
N ARG A 8 9.61 31.41 5.18
CA ARG A 8 10.54 30.29 5.02
C ARG A 8 9.81 29.02 4.63
N LEU A 9 9.99 28.60 3.38
CA LEU A 9 9.41 27.38 2.80
C LEU A 9 10.29 26.16 3.13
N THR A 10 10.22 25.60 4.33
CA THR A 10 10.89 24.30 4.61
C THR A 10 10.13 23.15 3.98
N SER A 11 10.76 22.38 3.08
CA SER A 11 10.26 21.08 2.63
C SER A 11 10.61 20.05 3.70
N GLN A 12 9.60 19.44 4.32
CA GLN A 12 9.81 18.27 5.17
C GLN A 12 9.68 17.03 4.30
N ALA A 13 10.73 16.23 4.22
CA ALA A 13 10.63 14.90 3.61
C ALA A 13 9.63 14.08 4.43
N LEU A 14 8.70 13.40 3.77
CA LEU A 14 7.77 12.52 4.44
C LEU A 14 8.50 11.28 4.95
N ASP A 15 8.30 10.99 6.22
CA ASP A 15 8.87 9.80 6.86
C ASP A 15 7.86 8.67 6.79
N ILE A 16 7.67 8.12 5.58
CA ILE A 16 6.76 6.99 5.41
C ILE A 16 7.46 5.75 5.98
N GLN A 17 6.99 5.32 7.15
CA GLN A 17 7.45 4.12 7.82
C GLN A 17 6.60 2.94 7.33
N SER A 18 7.05 2.30 6.25
CA SER A 18 6.52 0.99 5.92
C SER A 18 7.02 -0.03 6.95
N GLU A 19 6.08 -0.69 7.63
CA GLU A 19 6.37 -1.61 8.74
C GLU A 19 6.33 -3.08 8.32
N SER A 20 6.12 -3.38 7.04
CA SER A 20 6.16 -4.73 6.49
C SER A 20 6.21 -4.71 4.96
N ALA A 21 6.51 -5.87 4.37
CA ALA A 21 6.35 -6.05 2.92
C ALA A 21 4.88 -6.00 2.50
N PHE A 22 3.99 -6.48 3.37
CA PHE A 22 2.55 -6.58 3.14
C PHE A 22 1.78 -6.21 4.41
N THR A 23 0.90 -5.21 4.36
CA THR A 23 -0.02 -4.90 5.46
C THR A 23 -1.47 -4.97 5.00
N ALA A 24 -2.36 -5.51 5.83
CA ALA A 24 -3.79 -5.53 5.58
C ALA A 24 -4.56 -5.17 6.85
N ASN A 25 -5.72 -4.53 6.69
CA ASN A 25 -6.62 -4.33 7.82
C ASN A 25 -7.35 -5.61 8.25
N SER A 26 -7.56 -6.56 7.33
CA SER A 26 -8.26 -7.83 7.59
C SER A 26 -7.42 -9.02 7.13
N GLY A 27 -8.00 -10.22 7.11
CA GLY A 27 -7.36 -11.47 6.74
C GLY A 27 -6.63 -11.40 5.41
N ILE A 28 -5.56 -12.17 5.35
CA ILE A 28 -4.79 -12.36 4.13
C ILE A 28 -4.87 -13.84 3.80
N LEU A 29 -5.58 -14.17 2.74
CA LEU A 29 -5.36 -15.46 2.10
C LEU A 29 -3.98 -15.38 1.38
N LEU A 30 -3.32 -16.46 1.01
CA LEU A 30 -2.18 -16.52 0.09
C LEU A 30 -2.26 -17.86 -0.62
N GLN A 31 -2.34 -17.88 -1.94
CA GLN A 31 -2.43 -19.13 -2.70
C GLN A 31 -1.20 -19.35 -3.60
N GLY A 32 -0.95 -20.58 -4.04
CA GLY A 32 0.06 -20.89 -5.05
C GLY A 32 1.52 -20.53 -4.72
N ASN A 33 2.32 -20.11 -5.72
CA ASN A 33 3.78 -19.92 -5.61
C ASN A 33 4.18 -18.46 -5.35
N VAL A 34 3.84 -17.93 -4.18
CA VAL A 34 4.09 -16.53 -3.83
C VAL A 34 5.26 -16.43 -2.87
N THR A 35 6.12 -15.43 -3.07
CA THR A 35 7.16 -15.06 -2.10
C THR A 35 6.81 -13.72 -1.47
N VAL A 36 6.66 -13.70 -0.14
CA VAL A 36 6.50 -12.46 0.63
C VAL A 36 7.64 -12.40 1.64
N SER A 37 8.47 -11.36 1.55
CA SER A 37 9.65 -11.24 2.41
C SER A 37 9.77 -9.87 3.05
N GLY A 38 9.86 -9.85 4.38
CA GLY A 38 10.17 -8.65 5.14
C GLY A 38 11.68 -8.40 5.31
N VAL A 39 12.53 -9.29 4.78
CA VAL A 39 13.98 -9.05 4.72
C VAL A 39 14.22 -7.82 3.84
N ASN A 40 14.95 -6.84 4.36
CA ASN A 40 15.23 -5.63 3.60
C ASN A 40 16.00 -5.97 2.33
N SER A 41 15.55 -5.41 1.21
CA SER A 41 16.17 -5.61 -0.10
C SER A 41 16.45 -4.29 -0.80
N ASP A 42 17.43 -4.29 -1.67
CA ASP A 42 17.72 -3.15 -2.53
C ASP A 42 16.67 -3.01 -3.65
N MET A 43 16.83 -2.00 -4.50
CA MET A 43 15.94 -1.76 -5.65
C MET A 43 15.99 -2.85 -6.73
N SER A 44 16.86 -3.85 -6.59
CA SER A 44 17.01 -5.00 -7.48
C SER A 44 16.46 -6.28 -6.85
N GLY A 45 15.99 -6.22 -5.59
CA GLY A 45 15.46 -7.35 -4.84
C GLY A 45 16.53 -8.24 -4.21
N VAL A 46 17.78 -7.77 -4.11
CA VAL A 46 18.88 -8.43 -3.41
C VAL A 46 18.79 -8.07 -1.92
N ALA A 47 18.94 -9.05 -1.04
CA ALA A 47 18.88 -8.81 0.40
C ALA A 47 20.03 -7.88 0.84
N VAL A 48 19.70 -6.88 1.64
CA VAL A 48 20.66 -5.94 2.23
C VAL A 48 20.95 -6.40 3.66
N ALA A 49 22.23 -6.41 4.02
CA ALA A 49 22.63 -6.80 5.37
C ALA A 49 22.11 -5.77 6.40
N PRO A 50 21.60 -6.18 7.57
CA PRO A 50 21.14 -5.27 8.63
C PRO A 50 22.22 -4.28 9.10
N SER A 51 23.50 -4.59 8.88
CA SER A 51 24.63 -3.74 9.26
C SER A 51 25.05 -2.75 8.17
N ASP A 52 24.34 -2.67 7.04
CA ASP A 52 24.69 -1.76 5.95
C ASP A 52 24.47 -0.30 6.38
N THR A 53 25.55 0.42 6.67
CA THR A 53 25.53 1.83 7.08
C THR A 53 25.43 2.80 5.90
N THR A 54 25.43 2.30 4.66
CA THR A 54 25.33 3.15 3.47
C THR A 54 23.93 3.75 3.29
N HIS A 55 22.93 3.12 3.89
CA HIS A 55 21.58 3.64 4.01
C HIS A 55 21.42 4.22 5.42
N THR A 56 20.97 5.48 5.52
CA THR A 56 20.71 6.15 6.81
C THR A 56 19.95 5.17 7.71
N GLY A 57 20.45 4.86 8.92
CA GLY A 57 20.09 3.66 9.72
C GLY A 57 18.61 3.29 9.91
N LYS A 58 17.68 4.12 9.45
CA LYS A 58 16.28 3.80 9.13
C LYS A 58 16.08 2.56 8.22
N CYS A 59 17.05 2.19 7.39
CA CYS A 59 16.95 1.03 6.48
C CYS A 59 17.67 -0.23 6.96
N ASN A 60 18.09 -0.26 8.23
CA ASN A 60 18.96 -1.32 8.74
C ASN A 60 18.17 -2.46 9.41
N GLU A 61 16.86 -2.45 9.22
CA GLU A 61 15.95 -3.34 9.91
C GLU A 61 15.16 -4.18 8.91
N ASN A 62 15.23 -5.49 9.10
CA ASN A 62 14.25 -6.39 8.54
C ASN A 62 12.89 -6.12 9.21
N LYS A 63 11.83 -6.14 8.43
CA LYS A 63 10.46 -5.96 8.89
C LYS A 63 9.70 -7.29 8.87
N PRO A 64 8.52 -7.38 9.49
CA PRO A 64 7.60 -8.46 9.23
C PRO A 64 7.32 -8.66 7.74
N ALA A 65 7.12 -9.91 7.32
CA ALA A 65 6.66 -10.17 5.95
C ALA A 65 5.21 -9.69 5.79
N ILE A 66 4.38 -10.00 6.78
CA ILE A 66 2.96 -9.65 6.83
C ILE A 66 2.66 -8.94 8.15
N ARG A 67 1.84 -7.89 8.08
CA ARG A 67 1.19 -7.27 9.23
C ARG A 67 -0.32 -7.26 9.01
N LEU A 68 -1.06 -7.72 10.00
CA LEU A 68 -2.52 -7.60 10.07
C LEU A 68 -2.84 -6.53 11.10
N THR A 69 -3.83 -5.71 10.84
CA THR A 69 -4.30 -4.78 11.88
C THR A 69 -5.43 -5.38 12.68
N ASP A 70 -6.34 -6.15 12.09
CA ASP A 70 -7.30 -6.94 12.86
C ASP A 70 -6.66 -8.19 13.51
N THR A 71 -6.84 -8.35 14.83
CA THR A 71 -6.35 -9.49 15.60
C THR A 71 -7.16 -10.77 15.43
N ASN A 72 -8.43 -10.66 15.05
CA ASN A 72 -9.35 -11.79 14.87
C ASN A 72 -9.12 -12.50 13.53
N GLU A 73 -8.42 -11.84 12.63
CA GLU A 73 -8.19 -12.29 11.28
C GLU A 73 -6.94 -13.15 11.15
N ASN A 74 -6.91 -14.04 10.17
CA ASN A 74 -5.82 -15.00 9.99
C ASN A 74 -5.11 -14.83 8.64
N VAL A 75 -3.84 -15.23 8.61
CA VAL A 75 -3.14 -15.47 7.35
C VAL A 75 -3.40 -16.92 6.96
N ASN A 76 -4.18 -17.14 5.93
CA ASN A 76 -4.44 -18.48 5.39
C ASN A 76 -3.50 -18.72 4.21
N VAL A 77 -2.68 -19.77 4.29
CA VAL A 77 -1.67 -20.08 3.26
C VAL A 77 -2.03 -21.41 2.61
N ASN A 78 -2.32 -21.38 1.30
CA ASN A 78 -2.69 -22.55 0.51
C ASN A 78 -1.81 -22.67 -0.74
N GLY A 79 -0.67 -23.36 -0.62
CA GLY A 79 0.29 -23.55 -1.72
C GLY A 79 1.74 -23.48 -1.26
N SER A 80 2.68 -23.45 -2.20
CA SER A 80 4.11 -23.26 -1.90
C SER A 80 4.43 -21.79 -1.72
N VAL A 81 4.02 -21.25 -0.57
CA VAL A 81 4.29 -19.85 -0.20
C VAL A 81 5.58 -19.77 0.60
N ASN A 82 6.52 -18.95 0.10
CA ASN A 82 7.76 -18.64 0.80
C ASN A 82 7.57 -17.34 1.59
N LEU A 83 7.21 -17.47 2.86
CA LEU A 83 7.22 -16.36 3.80
C LEU A 83 8.61 -16.24 4.43
N ALA A 84 9.33 -15.18 4.11
CA ALA A 84 10.69 -14.97 4.60
C ALA A 84 10.79 -13.67 5.42
N GLY A 85 10.72 -13.79 6.74
CA GLY A 85 11.24 -12.77 7.66
C GLY A 85 12.63 -13.14 8.22
N ASN A 86 13.18 -14.27 7.79
CA ASN A 86 14.37 -14.86 8.39
C ASN A 86 15.40 -15.25 7.32
N ALA A 87 16.54 -14.58 7.34
CA ALA A 87 17.76 -15.08 6.75
C ALA A 87 18.96 -14.45 7.49
N ALA A 88 19.28 -15.01 8.65
CA ALA A 88 20.53 -14.82 9.39
C ALA A 88 20.87 -13.38 9.86
N TYR A 89 21.53 -13.33 11.03
CA TYR A 89 22.06 -12.16 11.75
C TYR A 89 21.11 -11.49 12.76
N ALA A 90 21.55 -11.57 14.02
CA ALA A 90 20.97 -11.08 15.27
C ALA A 90 20.90 -9.54 15.31
N SER A 91 19.97 -8.88 15.99
CA SER A 91 19.20 -9.24 17.18
C SER A 91 17.81 -8.59 17.15
N SER A 92 16.79 -9.33 17.60
CA SER A 92 15.33 -9.10 17.48
C SER A 92 14.73 -9.57 16.13
N SER A 93 14.47 -10.87 16.07
CA SER A 93 13.97 -11.58 14.89
C SER A 93 12.67 -10.98 14.33
N PRO A 94 12.57 -10.72 13.02
CA PRO A 94 11.30 -10.34 12.40
C PRO A 94 10.30 -11.48 12.55
N LYS A 95 9.06 -11.15 12.92
CA LYS A 95 7.94 -12.09 12.91
C LYS A 95 7.40 -12.19 11.47
N TYR A 96 7.13 -13.38 10.98
CA TYR A 96 6.53 -13.56 9.65
C TYR A 96 5.18 -12.87 9.52
N VAL A 97 4.39 -12.91 10.58
CA VAL A 97 3.10 -12.25 10.72
C VAL A 97 3.07 -11.51 12.05
N VAL A 98 2.71 -10.23 12.02
CA VAL A 98 2.41 -9.42 13.21
C VAL A 98 0.94 -9.03 13.17
N LYS A 99 0.23 -9.12 14.29
CA LYS A 99 -1.10 -8.53 14.43
C LYS A 99 -0.99 -7.28 15.31
N ASP A 100 -1.54 -6.16 14.88
CA ASP A 100 -1.53 -4.91 15.63
C ASP A 100 -2.82 -4.09 15.42
N PRO A 101 -3.80 -4.20 16.34
CA PRO A 101 -5.09 -3.52 16.24
C PRO A 101 -5.03 -2.05 16.64
N SER A 102 -3.87 -1.55 17.08
CA SER A 102 -3.73 -0.13 17.41
C SER A 102 -3.67 0.78 16.18
N VAL A 103 -3.55 0.20 14.98
CA VAL A 103 -3.39 0.92 13.72
C VAL A 103 -4.43 0.43 12.73
N VAL A 104 -5.58 1.08 12.60
CA VAL A 104 -6.55 0.81 11.53
C VAL A 104 -6.58 2.02 10.61
N TRP A 105 -6.30 1.81 9.32
CA TRP A 105 -6.32 2.89 8.34
C TRP A 105 -7.66 2.97 7.63
N HIS A 106 -8.15 4.19 7.43
CA HIS A 106 -9.39 4.48 6.71
C HIS A 106 -9.13 5.21 5.39
N THR A 107 -8.00 5.90 5.28
CA THR A 107 -7.63 6.66 4.08
C THR A 107 -6.18 6.42 3.67
N PRO A 108 -5.84 6.56 2.37
CA PRO A 108 -4.45 6.50 1.92
C PRO A 108 -3.53 7.54 2.61
N GLU A 109 -4.07 8.70 2.96
CA GLU A 109 -3.35 9.72 3.73
C GLU A 109 -2.93 9.19 5.10
N GLU A 110 -3.83 8.53 5.84
CA GLU A 110 -3.50 7.94 7.14
C GLU A 110 -2.44 6.84 7.02
N VAL A 111 -2.51 6.01 5.97
CA VAL A 111 -1.50 5.00 5.66
C VAL A 111 -0.12 5.63 5.49
N LEU A 112 -0.05 6.80 4.85
CA LEU A 112 1.19 7.53 4.58
C LEU A 112 1.59 8.53 5.68
N GLY A 113 0.81 8.65 6.76
CA GLY A 113 1.05 9.64 7.81
C GLY A 113 0.86 11.10 7.34
N LEU A 114 0.00 11.31 6.35
CA LEU A 114 -0.31 12.59 5.73
C LEU A 114 -1.55 13.24 6.34
N PRO A 115 -1.66 14.58 6.33
CA PRO A 115 -2.91 15.25 6.67
C PRO A 115 -3.96 14.96 5.59
N SER A 116 -5.23 14.91 6.01
CA SER A 116 -6.37 14.78 5.09
C SER A 116 -6.31 15.84 3.98
N GLY A 117 -6.52 15.41 2.73
CA GLY A 117 -6.47 16.25 1.53
C GLY A 117 -5.06 16.49 0.97
N ALA A 118 -4.01 15.98 1.60
CA ALA A 118 -2.63 16.15 1.10
C ALA A 118 -2.40 15.53 -0.27
N LEU A 119 -3.18 14.52 -0.63
CA LEU A 119 -3.06 13.80 -1.89
C LEU A 119 -4.08 14.28 -2.95
N ASP A 120 -4.93 15.26 -2.65
CA ASP A 120 -6.02 15.70 -3.53
C ASP A 120 -5.54 16.13 -4.91
N SER A 121 -4.37 16.78 -4.99
CA SER A 121 -3.78 17.23 -6.25
C SER A 121 -3.30 16.09 -7.15
N TYR A 122 -3.18 14.88 -6.62
CA TYR A 122 -2.73 13.70 -7.36
C TYR A 122 -3.90 12.81 -7.83
N LYS A 123 -5.13 13.10 -7.37
CA LYS A 123 -6.33 12.33 -7.70
C LYS A 123 -6.63 12.43 -9.20
N GLN A 124 -6.83 11.28 -9.81
CA GLN A 124 -7.20 11.10 -11.21
C GLN A 124 -8.40 10.17 -11.27
N ASN A 125 -9.34 10.43 -12.18
CA ASN A 125 -10.44 9.51 -12.42
C ASN A 125 -9.93 8.24 -13.14
N GLY A 126 -10.42 7.06 -12.76
CA GLY A 126 -9.94 5.78 -13.31
C GLY A 126 -10.17 5.60 -14.80
N THR A 127 -11.27 6.13 -15.35
CA THR A 127 -11.50 6.14 -16.80
C THR A 127 -10.41 6.94 -17.55
N GLN A 128 -9.94 8.06 -16.97
CA GLN A 128 -8.86 8.85 -17.55
C GLN A 128 -7.51 8.14 -17.45
N TYR A 129 -7.33 7.34 -16.40
CA TYR A 129 -6.10 6.59 -16.17
C TYR A 129 -6.01 5.34 -17.04
N GLU A 130 -7.08 4.54 -17.19
CA GLU A 130 -7.09 3.35 -18.07
C GLU A 130 -6.84 3.71 -19.54
N ALA A 131 -7.39 4.83 -20.01
CA ALA A 131 -7.16 5.33 -21.36
C ALA A 131 -5.71 5.78 -21.62
N ASN A 132 -4.95 6.08 -20.56
CA ASN A 132 -3.61 6.65 -20.64
C ASN A 132 -2.60 5.92 -19.74
N GLN A 133 -2.84 4.63 -19.48
CA GLN A 133 -2.00 3.85 -18.57
C GLN A 133 -0.54 3.96 -19.03
N PRO A 134 0.33 4.61 -18.24
CA PRO A 134 1.70 4.79 -18.67
C PRO A 134 2.40 3.44 -18.65
N ASP A 135 3.21 3.17 -19.67
CA ASP A 135 4.05 1.96 -19.75
C ASP A 135 4.99 1.83 -18.53
N THR A 136 5.25 2.95 -17.83
CA THR A 136 6.04 3.00 -16.61
C THR A 136 5.46 4.04 -15.63
N LEU A 137 5.10 3.58 -14.44
CA LEU A 137 4.68 4.40 -13.31
C LEU A 137 5.85 5.20 -12.74
N SER A 138 5.67 6.50 -12.60
CA SER A 138 6.62 7.37 -11.91
C SER A 138 5.91 8.39 -11.04
N GLY A 139 6.39 8.61 -9.82
CA GLY A 139 5.78 9.55 -8.88
C GLY A 139 4.56 8.99 -8.15
N ILE A 140 3.62 9.87 -7.76
CA ILE A 140 2.37 9.47 -7.12
C ILE A 140 1.28 9.35 -8.19
N ILE A 141 0.67 8.19 -8.26
CA ILE A 141 -0.50 7.91 -9.08
C ILE A 141 -1.61 7.57 -8.12
N TYR A 142 -2.59 8.47 -8.02
CA TYR A 142 -3.76 8.29 -7.18
C TYR A 142 -4.97 8.18 -8.07
N VAL A 143 -5.43 6.95 -8.26
CA VAL A 143 -6.64 6.66 -9.00
C VAL A 143 -7.81 6.62 -8.02
N THR A 144 -8.68 7.61 -8.15
CA THR A 144 -9.98 7.63 -7.49
C THR A 144 -11.03 7.22 -8.50
N ASP A 145 -11.49 5.97 -8.40
CA ASP A 145 -12.63 5.53 -9.17
C ASP A 145 -13.45 4.53 -8.37
N ASP A 146 -14.66 4.36 -8.85
CA ASP A 146 -15.63 3.42 -8.33
C ASP A 146 -15.36 2.03 -8.92
N PHE A 147 -14.18 1.47 -8.64
CA PHE A 147 -13.75 0.24 -9.30
C PHE A 147 -14.59 -1.00 -8.92
N GLY A 148 -15.50 -0.89 -7.95
CA GLY A 148 -16.47 -1.93 -7.61
C GLY A 148 -15.86 -3.33 -7.64
N SER A 149 -16.41 -4.22 -8.48
CA SER A 149 -15.89 -5.58 -8.70
C SER A 149 -14.93 -5.73 -9.89
N THR A 150 -14.74 -4.68 -10.70
CA THR A 150 -14.02 -4.75 -11.99
C THR A 150 -12.50 -4.71 -11.85
N GLY A 151 -12.00 -4.01 -10.84
CA GLY A 151 -10.60 -3.99 -10.47
C GLY A 151 -9.65 -3.22 -11.38
N TYR A 152 -8.82 -2.40 -10.76
CA TYR A 152 -7.68 -1.76 -11.37
C TYR A 152 -6.61 -2.80 -11.79
N GLY A 153 -6.19 -2.73 -13.05
CA GLY A 153 -4.90 -3.29 -13.51
C GLY A 153 -4.98 -4.57 -14.35
N SER A 154 -5.51 -4.49 -15.57
CA SER A 154 -5.24 -5.54 -16.56
C SER A 154 -3.84 -5.36 -17.17
N GLY A 155 -2.84 -6.12 -16.69
CA GLY A 155 -1.52 -6.20 -17.37
C GLY A 155 -0.29 -6.11 -16.47
N ASN A 156 0.81 -5.63 -17.06
CA ASN A 156 2.10 -5.48 -16.39
C ASN A 156 2.20 -4.12 -15.71
N ILE A 157 2.65 -4.10 -14.47
CA ILE A 157 3.01 -2.86 -13.76
C ILE A 157 4.53 -2.69 -13.77
N GLN A 158 5.01 -1.55 -14.25
CA GLN A 158 6.44 -1.23 -14.27
C GLN A 158 6.67 0.15 -13.68
N GLY A 159 7.78 0.34 -12.97
CA GLY A 159 8.25 1.67 -12.60
C GLY A 159 8.57 1.87 -11.13
N THR A 160 8.59 3.13 -10.70
CA THR A 160 8.98 3.53 -9.35
C THR A 160 8.10 4.66 -8.84
N GLY A 161 7.35 4.44 -7.75
CA GLY A 161 6.41 5.44 -7.27
C GLY A 161 5.51 4.98 -6.13
N ILE A 162 4.43 5.73 -5.96
CA ILE A 162 3.33 5.38 -5.07
C ILE A 162 2.10 5.19 -5.95
N LEU A 163 1.55 3.98 -5.95
CA LEU A 163 0.28 3.68 -6.59
C LEU A 163 -0.79 3.62 -5.51
N ILE A 164 -1.84 4.41 -5.66
CA ILE A 164 -2.99 4.46 -4.76
C ILE A 164 -4.24 4.18 -5.60
N VAL A 165 -5.00 3.17 -5.19
CA VAL A 165 -6.30 2.81 -5.79
C VAL A 165 -7.33 2.83 -4.67
N HIS A 166 -8.12 3.89 -4.61
CA HIS A 166 -9.01 4.13 -3.46
C HIS A 166 -10.32 4.73 -3.92
N ASN A 167 -11.43 4.19 -3.41
CA ASN A 167 -12.74 4.77 -3.54
C ASN A 167 -12.93 5.79 -2.40
N PRO A 168 -13.06 7.09 -2.70
CA PRO A 168 -13.22 8.12 -1.66
C PRO A 168 -14.49 7.96 -0.82
N ASN A 169 -15.47 7.17 -1.28
CA ASN A 169 -16.69 6.86 -0.54
C ASN A 169 -16.57 5.59 0.30
N TYR A 170 -15.49 4.82 0.15
CA TYR A 170 -15.27 3.59 0.90
C TYR A 170 -14.76 3.92 2.31
N ASP A 171 -15.42 3.39 3.33
CA ASP A 171 -14.94 3.39 4.71
C ASP A 171 -14.86 1.95 5.23
N PRO A 172 -13.66 1.44 5.57
CA PRO A 172 -13.50 0.06 6.04
C PRO A 172 -14.16 -0.22 7.40
N ARG A 173 -14.64 0.79 8.14
CA ARG A 173 -15.43 0.60 9.38
C ARG A 173 -16.89 0.30 9.11
N ASP A 174 -17.40 0.85 8.01
CA ASP A 174 -18.82 0.81 7.65
C ASP A 174 -19.12 -0.28 6.62
N TRP A 175 -18.07 -0.80 5.97
CA TRP A 175 -18.16 -1.87 5.01
C TRP A 175 -18.25 -3.25 5.68
N ASP A 176 -19.45 -3.84 5.65
CA ASP A 176 -19.67 -5.25 5.98
C ASP A 176 -20.37 -5.92 4.78
N PRO A 177 -19.66 -6.70 3.95
CA PRO A 177 -20.27 -7.36 2.80
C PRO A 177 -21.29 -8.43 3.18
N SER A 178 -21.38 -8.80 4.46
CA SER A 178 -22.31 -9.79 5.00
C SER A 178 -23.52 -9.18 5.74
N ASP A 179 -23.55 -7.84 5.91
CA ASP A 179 -24.65 -7.17 6.60
C ASP A 179 -25.95 -7.28 5.74
N PRO A 180 -27.07 -7.79 6.29
CA PRO A 180 -28.35 -7.90 5.59
C PRO A 180 -28.89 -6.59 4.99
N GLN A 181 -28.44 -5.44 5.48
CA GLN A 181 -28.75 -4.11 4.94
C GLN A 181 -28.13 -3.87 3.55
N TYR A 182 -27.18 -4.69 3.12
CA TYR A 182 -26.66 -4.72 1.75
C TYR A 182 -27.58 -5.49 0.78
N SER A 183 -28.72 -6.04 1.26
CA SER A 183 -29.77 -6.56 0.39
C SER A 183 -30.69 -5.43 -0.10
N THR A 184 -30.94 -5.43 -1.41
CA THR A 184 -31.48 -4.37 -2.24
C THR A 184 -32.93 -3.97 -1.94
N SER A 185 -33.23 -3.32 -0.81
CA SER A 185 -34.47 -2.53 -0.64
C SER A 185 -34.59 -1.88 0.74
N GLY A 186 -34.36 -0.57 0.85
CA GLY A 186 -34.73 0.21 2.04
C GLY A 186 -33.94 1.52 2.19
N ALA A 187 -34.46 2.46 2.98
CA ALA A 187 -34.02 3.85 3.11
C ALA A 187 -32.57 4.10 3.63
N GLN A 188 -31.73 3.06 3.69
CA GLN A 188 -30.27 3.13 3.81
C GLN A 188 -29.58 2.75 2.49
N ALA A 189 -30.20 3.12 1.37
CA ALA A 189 -29.75 2.89 0.00
C ALA A 189 -28.35 3.45 -0.34
N HIS A 190 -27.80 4.32 0.52
CA HIS A 190 -26.46 4.92 0.37
C HIS A 190 -25.33 4.06 0.93
N ARG A 191 -25.59 2.92 1.57
CA ARG A 191 -24.53 1.95 1.92
C ARG A 191 -24.58 0.70 1.05
N SER A 192 -25.65 0.54 0.27
CA SER A 192 -26.00 -0.70 -0.44
C SER A 192 -25.76 -0.63 -1.95
N ASP A 193 -25.13 0.43 -2.46
CA ASP A 193 -24.58 0.43 -3.81
C ASP A 193 -23.10 0.05 -3.78
N PRO A 194 -22.75 -1.24 -3.99
CA PRO A 194 -21.37 -1.70 -4.05
C PRO A 194 -20.63 -1.23 -5.30
N ALA A 195 -21.31 -0.57 -6.27
CA ALA A 195 -20.62 0.38 -7.12
C ALA A 195 -20.18 1.51 -6.19
N THR A 196 -21.04 2.49 -5.89
CA THR A 196 -20.65 3.77 -5.27
C THR A 196 -19.80 3.71 -3.98
N TYR A 197 -20.01 2.71 -3.11
CA TYR A 197 -19.39 2.63 -1.77
C TYR A 197 -18.52 1.39 -1.58
N GLY A 198 -18.34 0.58 -2.63
CA GLY A 198 -17.51 -0.61 -2.58
C GLY A 198 -16.01 -0.28 -2.54
N PRO A 199 -15.16 -1.18 -2.02
CA PRO A 199 -13.72 -0.97 -2.04
C PRO A 199 -13.20 -0.91 -3.48
N ALA A 200 -12.38 0.10 -3.80
CA ALA A 200 -11.62 0.08 -5.04
C ALA A 200 -10.54 -1.00 -4.97
N ASN A 201 -10.64 -1.99 -5.86
CA ASN A 201 -9.75 -3.15 -5.81
C ASN A 201 -8.63 -3.09 -6.85
N ILE A 202 -7.44 -3.55 -6.49
CA ILE A 202 -6.41 -3.94 -7.45
C ILE A 202 -6.62 -5.40 -7.84
N GLY A 203 -6.70 -5.70 -9.14
CA GLY A 203 -6.91 -7.04 -9.64
C GLY A 203 -6.36 -7.26 -11.04
N ASN A 204 -5.91 -8.48 -11.33
CA ASN A 204 -5.38 -8.94 -12.62
C ASN A 204 -4.01 -8.38 -13.04
N ILE A 205 -3.23 -7.81 -12.11
CA ILE A 205 -1.82 -7.49 -12.38
C ILE A 205 -1.07 -8.80 -12.55
N ASN A 206 -0.47 -9.03 -13.72
CA ASN A 206 0.07 -10.34 -14.11
C ASN A 206 1.58 -10.35 -14.40
N GLY A 207 2.28 -9.22 -14.21
CA GLY A 207 3.72 -9.16 -14.40
C GLY A 207 4.29 -7.76 -14.25
N GLY A 208 5.58 -7.64 -14.57
CA GLY A 208 6.35 -6.40 -14.45
C GLY A 208 7.12 -6.27 -13.13
N THR A 209 7.71 -5.11 -12.92
CA THR A 209 8.50 -4.79 -11.71
C THR A 209 8.17 -3.39 -11.23
N PHE A 210 7.60 -3.32 -10.02
CA PHE A 210 7.26 -2.06 -9.36
C PHE A 210 8.14 -1.85 -8.14
N LYS A 211 8.60 -0.60 -7.94
CA LYS A 211 9.44 -0.20 -6.81
C LYS A 211 8.79 0.94 -6.05
N GLY A 212 8.49 0.76 -4.77
CA GLY A 212 7.85 1.79 -3.95
C GLY A 212 6.64 1.27 -3.18
N ILE A 213 5.55 2.03 -3.17
CA ILE A 213 4.40 1.74 -2.29
C ILE A 213 3.15 1.51 -3.14
N ILE A 214 2.41 0.45 -2.83
CA ILE A 214 1.08 0.20 -3.38
C ILE A 214 0.07 0.28 -2.23
N ILE A 215 -0.94 1.12 -2.37
CA ILE A 215 -2.06 1.26 -1.45
C ILE A 215 -3.34 0.98 -2.21
N ALA A 216 -4.19 0.11 -1.67
CA ALA A 216 -5.52 -0.13 -2.21
C ALA A 216 -6.56 -0.30 -1.11
N ASP A 217 -7.83 -0.09 -1.43
CA ASP A 217 -8.91 -0.49 -0.52
C ASP A 217 -8.89 -2.00 -0.37
N LYS A 218 -8.87 -2.70 -1.52
CA LYS A 218 -8.84 -4.15 -1.61
C LYS A 218 -7.79 -4.64 -2.60
N ILE A 219 -7.15 -5.77 -2.31
CA ILE A 219 -6.26 -6.46 -3.26
C ILE A 219 -6.87 -7.82 -3.57
N ASN A 220 -7.45 -7.95 -4.76
CA ASN A 220 -8.13 -9.17 -5.21
C ASN A 220 -7.16 -10.14 -5.91
N LYS A 221 -6.21 -9.62 -6.70
CA LYS A 221 -5.35 -10.47 -7.53
C LYS A 221 -4.05 -9.80 -8.01
N ILE A 222 -2.97 -10.25 -7.41
CA ILE A 222 -1.57 -10.23 -7.87
C ILE A 222 -1.24 -11.62 -8.49
N ASN A 223 -0.91 -11.68 -9.77
CA ASN A 223 -0.63 -12.95 -10.45
C ASN A 223 0.65 -12.89 -11.32
N GLY A 224 1.00 -14.02 -11.92
CA GLY A 224 2.08 -14.14 -12.88
C GLY A 224 3.45 -13.84 -12.27
N ASN A 225 4.31 -13.15 -13.01
CA ASN A 225 5.71 -12.92 -12.62
C ASN A 225 5.94 -11.52 -12.03
N LEU A 226 4.92 -10.99 -11.34
CA LEU A 226 4.99 -9.66 -10.74
C LEU A 226 6.08 -9.59 -9.67
N LYS A 227 6.92 -8.54 -9.72
CA LYS A 227 7.91 -8.23 -8.69
C LYS A 227 7.59 -6.88 -8.07
N ILE A 228 7.42 -6.85 -6.75
CA ILE A 228 7.24 -5.62 -5.98
C ILE A 228 8.41 -5.51 -4.99
N TYR A 229 9.14 -4.40 -5.08
CA TYR A 229 10.20 -4.05 -4.14
C TYR A 229 9.79 -2.78 -3.38
N GLY A 230 9.42 -2.93 -2.11
CA GLY A 230 8.89 -1.85 -1.30
C GLY A 230 7.78 -2.35 -0.39
N SER A 231 6.57 -1.78 -0.45
CA SER A 231 5.48 -2.18 0.45
C SER A 231 4.13 -2.18 -0.23
N VAL A 232 3.28 -3.11 0.19
CA VAL A 232 1.90 -3.24 -0.26
C VAL A 232 0.97 -3.13 0.94
N MET A 233 -0.06 -2.30 0.83
CA MET A 233 -0.97 -1.96 1.92
C MET A 233 -2.42 -2.06 1.42
N SER A 234 -3.25 -2.81 2.15
CA SER A 234 -4.69 -2.95 1.89
C SER A 234 -5.48 -2.43 3.08
N MET A 235 -6.53 -1.64 2.83
CA MET A 235 -7.42 -1.13 3.87
C MET A 235 -8.57 -2.09 4.21
N THR A 236 -8.68 -3.20 3.51
CA THR A 236 -9.62 -4.29 3.83
C THR A 236 -8.98 -5.67 3.62
N GLU A 237 -9.83 -6.70 3.58
CA GLU A 237 -9.43 -8.08 3.29
C GLU A 237 -8.61 -8.15 2.00
N ILE A 238 -7.51 -8.89 2.07
CA ILE A 238 -6.77 -9.27 0.88
C ILE A 238 -7.27 -10.65 0.51
N ASP A 239 -8.37 -10.68 -0.23
CA ASP A 239 -8.86 -11.90 -0.83
C ASP A 239 -7.91 -12.25 -1.97
N VAL A 240 -7.10 -13.25 -1.71
CA VAL A 240 -6.24 -13.82 -2.73
C VAL A 240 -6.53 -15.28 -3.03
N ASN A 241 -7.81 -15.63 -3.04
CA ASN A 241 -8.28 -16.78 -3.81
C ASN A 241 -7.70 -16.82 -5.25
N ILE A 242 -7.06 -15.73 -5.71
CA ILE A 242 -6.33 -15.64 -6.96
C ILE A 242 -4.92 -14.98 -6.87
N VAL A 243 -4.26 -14.82 -5.72
CA VAL A 243 -2.79 -14.55 -5.68
C VAL A 243 -2.12 -15.88 -5.54
N GLY A 244 -1.65 -16.44 -6.66
CA GLY A 244 -1.06 -17.78 -6.65
C GLY A 244 -0.99 -18.54 -7.95
N ALA A 245 -1.70 -18.15 -9.00
CA ALA A 245 -1.57 -18.77 -10.31
C ALA A 245 -0.24 -18.39 -11.04
N GLY A 246 0.79 -17.97 -10.31
CA GLY A 246 2.05 -17.44 -10.81
C GLY A 246 3.17 -17.45 -9.77
N THR A 247 4.29 -16.76 -10.04
CA THR A 247 5.51 -16.72 -9.23
C THR A 247 5.78 -15.34 -8.60
N ALA A 248 4.71 -14.66 -8.16
CA ALA A 248 4.80 -13.28 -7.68
C ALA A 248 5.77 -13.15 -6.49
N VAL A 249 6.55 -12.07 -6.49
CA VAL A 249 7.57 -11.77 -5.49
C VAL A 249 7.29 -10.40 -4.90
N ILE A 250 7.07 -10.33 -3.60
CA ILE A 250 6.91 -9.10 -2.84
C ILE A 250 8.01 -9.09 -1.78
N LYS A 251 8.92 -8.12 -1.87
CA LYS A 251 9.99 -7.95 -0.88
C LYS A 251 9.97 -6.54 -0.33
N TYR A 252 10.13 -6.44 0.98
CA TYR A 252 10.37 -5.17 1.64
C TYR A 252 11.64 -4.52 1.08
N SER A 253 11.56 -3.24 0.72
CA SER A 253 12.72 -2.45 0.30
C SER A 253 12.61 -1.04 0.89
N CYS A 254 13.39 -0.80 1.95
CA CYS A 254 13.45 0.51 2.56
C CYS A 254 13.97 1.57 1.57
N THR A 255 14.95 1.23 0.74
CA THR A 255 15.49 2.14 -0.29
C THR A 255 14.41 2.54 -1.29
N ALA A 256 13.56 1.61 -1.73
CA ALA A 256 12.45 1.93 -2.62
C ALA A 256 11.41 2.83 -1.93
N VAL A 257 11.03 2.52 -0.69
CA VAL A 257 10.10 3.33 0.12
C VAL A 257 10.64 4.75 0.35
N GLN A 258 11.90 4.89 0.75
CA GLN A 258 12.51 6.21 0.97
C GLN A 258 12.67 7.00 -0.32
N THR A 259 13.04 6.35 -1.43
CA THR A 259 13.15 7.00 -2.74
C THR A 259 11.83 7.65 -3.12
N VAL A 260 10.71 6.94 -2.96
CA VAL A 260 9.40 7.51 -3.30
C VAL A 260 8.95 8.55 -2.26
N SER A 261 9.23 8.34 -0.98
CA SER A 261 8.88 9.27 0.10
C SER A 261 9.57 10.62 -0.03
N ASN A 262 10.85 10.62 -0.39
CA ASN A 262 11.63 11.85 -0.62
C ASN A 262 11.14 12.63 -1.84
N ASN A 263 10.46 11.98 -2.77
CA ASN A 263 9.91 12.60 -3.97
C ASN A 263 8.48 13.15 -3.76
N ILE A 264 7.83 12.88 -2.63
CA ILE A 264 6.54 13.49 -2.31
C ILE A 264 6.76 14.92 -1.84
N VAL A 265 6.30 15.88 -2.62
CA VAL A 265 6.15 17.27 -2.18
C VAL A 265 4.75 17.41 -1.59
N ALA A 266 4.60 17.22 -0.27
CA ALA A 266 3.32 17.51 0.38
C ALA A 266 3.02 19.02 0.29
N PRO A 267 1.76 19.42 0.05
CA PRO A 267 1.36 20.82 0.12
C PRO A 267 1.65 21.37 1.52
N LYS A 268 2.40 22.48 1.58
CA LYS A 268 2.91 23.05 2.83
C LYS A 268 1.77 23.63 3.66
N ARG A 269 1.76 23.37 4.98
CA ARG A 269 1.05 24.24 5.92
C ARG A 269 1.83 25.56 6.03
N LEU A 270 1.16 26.67 5.74
CA LEU A 270 1.67 28.01 6.04
C LEU A 270 1.80 28.13 7.56
N ALA A 271 3.02 28.21 8.07
CA ALA A 271 3.28 28.50 9.48
C ALA A 271 3.77 29.95 9.60
N TRP A 272 3.04 30.75 10.36
CA TRP A 272 3.46 32.10 10.73
C TRP A 272 4.48 31.98 11.86
N VAL A 273 5.70 32.46 11.62
CA VAL A 273 6.69 32.61 12.69
C VAL A 273 6.61 34.04 13.18
N ALA A 274 6.09 34.24 14.40
CA ALA A 274 6.19 35.53 15.07
C ALA A 274 7.65 35.75 15.52
N GLN A 275 8.23 36.89 15.17
CA GLN A 275 9.48 37.40 15.75
C GLN A 275 9.16 38.37 16.88
#